data_AF-A0A950CZF1-F1
#
_entry.id   AF-A0A950CZF1-F1
#
_cell.length_a   1.000
_cell.length_b   1.000
_cell.length_c   1.000
_cell.angle_alpha   90.00
_cell.angle_beta   90.00
_cell.angle_gamma   90.00
#
_symmetry.space_group_name_H-M   'P 1'
#
loop_
_entity.id
_entity.type
_entity.pdbx_description
1 polymer ?
#
loop_
_entity_poly.entity_id
_entity_poly.type
_entity_poly.pdbx_seq_one_letter_code
_entity_poly.pdbx_strand_id
1 'polypeptide(L)' 'MRMRLADLAQNRITLAFEYWKADERGEELVARGEQQVACMRREGERLIPAQMPVALRDALQSFMG' A
#
# COMPACT_ATOMS: atom_id res chain seq x y z
N MET A 1 -9.30 4.49 9.27
CA MET A 1 -8.32 3.51 8.76
C MET A 1 -6.95 4.16 8.76
N ARG A 2 -5.92 3.47 9.23
CA ARG A 2 -4.52 3.91 9.18
C ARG A 2 -3.77 3.00 8.22
N MET A 3 -2.98 3.58 7.32
CA MET A 3 -2.19 2.85 6.33
C MET A 3 -0.71 3.08 6.61
N ARG A 4 0.09 2.04 6.46
CA ARG A 4 1.55 2.12 6.43
C ARG A 4 2.10 1.31 5.26
N LEU A 5 3.23 1.77 4.73
CA LEU A 5 4.03 1.03 3.75
C LEU A 5 4.77 -0.08 4.49
N ALA A 6 4.34 -1.32 4.29
CA ALA A 6 4.92 -2.49 4.96
C ALA A 6 6.16 -3.00 4.25
N ASP A 7 6.16 -2.99 2.91
CA ASP A 7 7.32 -3.37 2.09
C ASP A 7 7.28 -2.70 0.71
N LEU A 8 8.46 -2.48 0.13
CA LEU A 8 8.65 -1.98 -1.22
C LEU A 8 9.77 -2.75 -1.91
N ALA A 9 9.41 -3.71 -2.74
CA ALA A 9 10.35 -4.59 -3.42
C ALA A 9 10.12 -4.58 -4.94
N GLN A 10 11.12 -4.12 -5.69
CA GLN A 10 11.10 -4.06 -7.16
C GLN A 10 9.89 -3.29 -7.71
N ASN A 11 8.92 -3.99 -8.32
CA ASN A 11 7.67 -3.44 -8.84
C ASN A 11 6.47 -3.69 -7.92
N ARG A 12 6.69 -4.20 -6.71
CA ARG A 12 5.62 -4.52 -5.75
C ARG A 12 5.62 -3.58 -4.56
N ILE A 13 4.42 -3.31 -4.07
CA ILE A 13 4.12 -2.52 -2.88
C ILE A 13 3.29 -3.41 -1.96
N THR A 14 3.71 -3.55 -0.71
CA THR A 14 2.88 -4.16 0.34
C THR A 14 2.40 -3.05 1.27
N LEU A 15 1.09 -2.91 1.41
CA LEU A 15 0.43 -1.94 2.27
C LEU A 15 -0.27 -2.68 3.41
N ALA A 16 0.02 -2.25 4.63
CA ALA A 16 -0.69 -2.74 5.81
C ALA A 16 -1.69 -1.69 6.29
N PHE A 17 -2.87 -2.18 6.69
CA PHE A 17 -4.00 -1.35 7.10
C PHE A 17 -4.46 -1.75 8.49
N GLU A 18 -4.75 -0.74 9.29
CA GLU A 18 -5.42 -0.87 10.57
C GLU A 18 -6.77 -0.17 10.52
N TYR A 19 -7.81 -0.89 10.92
CA TYR A 19 -9.18 -0.39 10.97
C TYR A 19 -9.52 -0.09 12.42
N TRP A 20 -9.60 1.19 12.74
CA TRP A 20 -9.94 1.70 14.05
C TRP A 20 -11.39 2.15 14.04
N LYS A 21 -12.19 1.62 14.97
CA LYS A 21 -13.53 2.10 15.27
C LYS A 21 -13.39 3.21 16.31
N ALA A 22 -13.84 4.41 15.98
CA ALA A 22 -13.84 5.55 16.90
C ALA A 22 -15.24 5.78 17.45
N ASP A 23 -15.36 5.97 18.76
CA ASP A 23 -16.58 6.40 19.44
C ASP A 23 -16.27 7.43 20.52
N GLU A 24 -17.29 7.83 21.29
CA GLU A 24 -17.16 8.84 22.35
C GLU A 24 -16.16 8.47 23.46
N ARG A 25 -15.78 7.19 23.57
CA ARG A 25 -14.87 6.66 24.60
C ARG A 25 -13.44 6.50 24.10
N GLY A 26 -13.20 6.64 22.79
CA GLY A 26 -11.87 6.57 22.19
C GLY A 26 -11.84 5.74 20.91
N GLU A 27 -10.66 5.23 20.59
CA GLU A 27 -10.44 4.40 19.40
C GLU A 27 -10.13 2.95 19.79
N GLU A 28 -10.81 2.01 19.15
CA GLU A 28 -10.58 0.57 19.28
C GLU A 28 -10.10 0.00 17.94
N LEU A 29 -9.01 -0.76 17.95
CA LEU A 29 -8.57 -1.48 16.77
C LEU A 29 -9.47 -2.70 16.55
N VAL A 30 -10.23 -2.70 15.46
CA VAL A 30 -11.22 -3.74 15.17
C VAL A 30 -10.80 -4.71 14.08
N ALA A 31 -9.86 -4.33 13.21
CA ALA A 31 -9.31 -5.23 12.21
C ALA A 31 -7.93 -4.79 11.71
N ARG A 32 -7.20 -5.74 11.13
CA ARG A 32 -5.97 -5.51 10.36
C ARG A 32 -6.12 -6.15 8.99
N GLY A 33 -5.55 -5.51 7.97
CA GLY A 33 -5.54 -6.02 6.60
C GLY A 33 -4.21 -5.76 5.91
N GLU A 34 -3.95 -6.53 4.86
CA GLU A 34 -2.77 -6.39 4.02
C GLU A 34 -3.18 -6.45 2.56
N GLN A 35 -2.54 -5.63 1.72
CA GLN A 35 -2.69 -5.66 0.28
C GLN A 35 -1.34 -5.58 -0.39
N GLN A 36 -1.11 -6.47 -1.35
CA GLN A 36 0.03 -6.37 -2.26
C GLN A 36 -0.42 -5.90 -3.65
N VAL A 37 0.28 -4.91 -4.19
CA VAL A 37 0.04 -4.33 -5.52
C VAL A 37 1.31 -4.47 -6.36
N ALA A 38 1.16 -4.78 -7.65
CA ALA A 38 2.26 -4.82 -8.61
C ALA A 38 2.09 -3.74 -9.67
N CYS A 39 3.14 -2.96 -9.93
CA CYS A 39 3.25 -2.08 -11.09
C CYS A 39 3.46 -2.92 -12.35
N MET A 40 2.53 -2.79 -13.28
CA MET A 40 2.50 -3.52 -14.55
C MET A 40 2.36 -2.52 -15.68
N ARG A 41 2.88 -2.87 -16.86
CA ARG A 41 2.63 -2.16 -18.12
C ARG A 41 2.00 -3.11 -19.12
N ARG A 42 1.12 -2.58 -19.96
CA ARG A 42 0.53 -3.33 -21.08
C ARG A 42 1.47 -3.30 -22.29
N GLU A 43 1.70 -4.47 -22.89
CA GLU A 43 2.37 -4.64 -24.18
C GLU A 43 1.48 -5.50 -25.09
N GLY A 44 0.73 -4.84 -25.98
CA GLY A 44 -0.35 -5.48 -26.73
C GLY A 44 -1.37 -6.12 -25.77
N GLU A 45 -1.58 -7.43 -25.92
CA GLU A 45 -2.51 -8.21 -25.08
C GLU A 45 -1.88 -8.72 -23.77
N ARG A 46 -0.60 -8.44 -23.50
CA ARG A 46 0.11 -8.94 -22.32
C ARG A 46 0.27 -7.87 -21.25
N LEU A 47 0.26 -8.29 -19.99
CA LEU A 47 0.70 -7.50 -18.86
C LEU A 47 2.10 -7.95 -18.44
N ILE A 48 3.04 -7.01 -18.40
CA ILE A 48 4.42 -7.27 -17.98
C ILE A 48 4.79 -6.42 -16.75
N PRO A 49 5.70 -6.88 -15.89
CA PRO A 49 6.22 -6.06 -14.80
C PRO A 49 6.79 -4.73 -15.31
N ALA A 50 6.52 -3.65 -14.60
CA ALA A 50 7.04 -2.33 -14.90
C ALA A 50 7.72 -1.73 -13.67
N GLN A 51 8.71 -0.88 -13.88
CA GLN A 51 9.32 -0.15 -12.77
C GLN A 51 8.29 0.72 -12.05
N MET A 52 8.45 0.85 -10.73
CA MET A 52 7.68 1.77 -9.91
C MET A 52 7.84 3.20 -10.45
N PRO A 53 6.74 3.94 -10.71
CA PRO A 53 6.83 5.37 -11.01
C PRO A 53 7.52 6.12 -9.87
N VAL A 54 8.47 7.00 -10.20
CA VAL A 54 9.24 7.77 -9.20
C VAL A 54 8.33 8.57 -8.28
N ALA A 55 7.35 9.29 -8.85
CA ALA A 55 6.39 10.07 -8.06
C ALA A 55 5.59 9.21 -7.05
N LEU A 56 5.25 7.96 -7.41
CA LEU A 56 4.58 7.04 -6.49
C LEU A 56 5.52 6.57 -5.38
N ARG A 57 6.77 6.23 -5.73
CA ARG A 57 7.80 5.87 -4.75
C ARG A 57 7.99 6.98 -3.72
N ASP A 58 8.13 8.22 -4.18
CA ASP A 58 8.40 9.37 -3.32
C ASP A 58 7.21 9.67 -2.40
N ALA A 59 5.97 9.61 -2.92
CA ALA A 59 4.77 9.77 -2.11
C ALA A 59 4.63 8.69 -1.03
N LEU A 60 5.03 7.45 -1.32
CA LEU A 60 4.95 6.34 -0.37
C LEU A 60 5.97 6.43 0.77
N GLN A 61 7.06 7.18 0.62
CA GLN A 61 8.06 7.36 1.68
C GLN A 61 7.44 7.96 2.95
N SER A 62 6.44 8.84 2.81
CA SER A 62 5.74 9.45 3.95
C SER A 62 4.89 8.46 4.76
N PHE A 63 4.68 7.24 4.25
CA PHE A 63 3.94 6.17 4.91
C PHE A 63 4.85 5.06 5.42
N MET A 64 6.17 5.19 5.31
CA MET A 64 7.13 4.24 5.89
C MET A 64 7.01 4.22 7.42
N GLY A 65 6.70 3.05 7.98
CA GLY A 65 6.49 2.85 9.42
C GLY A 65 6.17 1.40 9.79
#